data_AF-A0A2A6RDF7-F1
#
_entry.id   AF-A0A2A6RDF7-F1
#
_cell.length_a   1.000
_cell.length_b   1.000
_cell.length_c   1.000
_cell.angle_alpha   90.00
_cell.angle_beta   90.00
_cell.angle_gamma   90.00
#
_symmetry.space_group_name_H-M   'P 1'
#
loop_
_entity.id
_entity.type
_entity.pdbx_description
1 polymer ?
#
loop_
_entity_poly.entity_id
_entity_poly.type
_entity_poly.pdbx_seq_one_letter_code
_entity_poly.pdbx_strand_id
1 'polypeptide(L)'
;MDTTTASRLADQLSQMHKPLCKHVSARLLQAYPELTQALRIEENYSPADRLAQVAVERLNELVRTVLLFELPSIADNELSWAAGVLPRSGVTYQHQSTMVRWFFEEARRLNLTPAELELTYELERHFLDAVDQAYHKSHLN
;
A
#
# COMPACT_ATOMS: atom_id res chain seq x y z
N MET A 1 4.54 -19.32 5.81
CA MET A 1 3.21 -18.69 5.99
C MET A 1 2.18 -19.81 5.90
N ASP A 2 1.08 -19.79 6.66
CA ASP A 2 0.00 -20.75 6.43
C ASP A 2 -0.74 -20.38 5.14
N THR A 3 -0.57 -21.18 4.10
CA THR A 3 -1.12 -20.94 2.75
C THR A 3 -2.64 -20.76 2.74
N THR A 4 -3.36 -21.40 3.68
CA THR A 4 -4.82 -21.25 3.81
C THR A 4 -5.19 -19.89 4.38
N THR A 5 -4.50 -19.48 5.45
CA THR A 5 -4.66 -18.15 6.06
C THR A 5 -4.32 -17.04 5.06
N ALA A 6 -3.23 -17.20 4.31
CA ALA A 6 -2.79 -16.21 3.32
C ALA A 6 -3.78 -16.06 2.16
N SER A 7 -4.29 -17.18 1.63
CA SER A 7 -5.29 -17.17 0.55
C SER A 7 -6.59 -16.49 0.99
N ARG A 8 -7.08 -16.81 2.19
CA ARG A 8 -8.28 -16.17 2.73
C ARG A 8 -8.13 -14.67 2.94
N LEU A 9 -6.99 -14.23 3.48
CA LEU A 9 -6.71 -12.80 3.62
C LEU A 9 -6.65 -12.10 2.26
N ALA A 10 -6.03 -12.73 1.25
CA ALA A 10 -5.99 -12.19 -0.11
C ALA A 10 -7.39 -12.07 -0.75
N ASP A 11 -8.29 -13.01 -0.45
CA ASP A 11 -9.69 -12.97 -0.89
C ASP A 11 -10.48 -11.85 -0.21
N GLN A 12 -10.33 -11.68 1.11
CA GLN A 12 -10.97 -10.58 1.84
C GLN A 12 -10.52 -9.21 1.33
N LEU A 13 -9.22 -9.04 1.08
CA LEU A 13 -8.67 -7.83 0.46
C LEU A 13 -9.21 -7.63 -0.97
N SER A 14 -9.43 -8.71 -1.72
CA SER A 14 -10.04 -8.63 -3.06
C SER A 14 -11.49 -8.17 -3.00
N GLN A 15 -12.28 -8.70 -2.06
CA GLN A 15 -13.69 -8.37 -1.90
C GLN A 15 -13.87 -6.90 -1.46
N MET A 16 -12.98 -6.42 -0.60
CA MET A 16 -13.03 -5.06 -0.05
C MET A 16 -12.16 -4.06 -0.81
N HIS A 17 -11.61 -4.45 -1.96
CA HIS A 17 -10.63 -3.69 -2.73
C HIS A 17 -11.03 -2.21 -2.93
N LYS A 18 -12.16 -1.96 -3.59
CA LYS A 18 -12.63 -0.60 -3.90
C LYS A 18 -12.89 0.26 -2.66
N PRO A 19 -13.74 -0.15 -1.69
CA PRO A 19 -14.03 0.67 -0.52
C PRO A 19 -12.79 0.92 0.35
N LEU A 20 -11.95 -0.09 0.54
CA LEU A 20 -10.70 0.03 1.31
C LEU A 20 -9.75 1.04 0.64
N CYS A 21 -9.47 0.88 -0.65
CA CYS A 21 -8.53 1.75 -1.36
C CYS A 21 -9.03 3.21 -1.41
N LYS A 22 -10.34 3.40 -1.60
CA LYS A 22 -10.96 4.74 -1.57
C LYS A 22 -10.84 5.40 -0.19
N HIS A 23 -11.05 4.64 0.89
CA HIS A 23 -10.96 5.18 2.24
C HIS A 23 -9.55 5.63 2.58
N VAL A 24 -8.54 4.77 2.33
CA VAL A 24 -7.13 5.10 2.54
C VAL A 24 -6.73 6.33 1.71
N SER A 25 -7.17 6.41 0.46
CA SER A 25 -6.87 7.54 -0.43
C SER A 25 -7.49 8.85 0.04
N ALA A 26 -8.75 8.82 0.47
CA ALA A 26 -9.40 10.00 1.03
C ALA A 26 -8.67 10.47 2.30
N ARG A 27 -8.29 9.53 3.18
CA ARG A 27 -7.52 9.82 4.40
C ARG A 27 -6.15 10.43 4.07
N LEU A 28 -5.45 9.89 3.06
CA LEU A 28 -4.18 10.43 2.58
C LEU A 28 -4.31 11.87 2.07
N LEU A 29 -5.30 12.15 1.22
CA LEU A 29 -5.50 13.52 0.70
C LEU A 29 -5.94 14.52 1.76
N GLN A 30 -6.64 14.07 2.79
CA GLN A 30 -6.98 14.92 3.92
C GLN A 30 -5.74 15.32 4.73
N ALA A 31 -4.78 14.41 4.89
CA ALA A 31 -3.55 14.66 5.65
C ALA A 31 -2.44 15.31 4.81
N TYR A 32 -2.39 15.00 3.52
CA TYR A 32 -1.37 15.43 2.56
C TYR A 32 -2.05 15.98 1.29
N PRO A 33 -2.74 17.13 1.37
CA PRO A 33 -3.46 17.71 0.24
C PRO A 33 -2.54 18.03 -0.95
N GLU A 34 -1.25 18.27 -0.72
CA GLU A 34 -0.24 18.48 -1.74
C GLU A 34 -0.06 17.28 -2.68
N LEU A 35 -0.43 16.06 -2.27
CA LEU A 35 -0.41 14.88 -3.14
C LEU A 35 -1.28 15.06 -4.38
N THR A 36 -2.30 15.93 -4.33
CA THR A 36 -3.10 16.27 -5.53
C THR A 36 -2.27 16.83 -6.68
N GLN A 37 -1.16 17.51 -6.39
CA GLN A 37 -0.27 18.07 -7.41
C GLN A 37 0.54 16.98 -8.13
N ALA A 38 0.80 15.86 -7.46
CA ALA A 38 1.46 14.70 -8.04
C ALA A 38 0.52 13.88 -8.95
N LEU A 39 -0.79 14.12 -8.88
CA LEU A 39 -1.80 13.41 -9.65
C LEU A 39 -2.04 14.12 -10.98
N ARG A 40 -1.93 13.37 -12.07
CA ARG A 40 -2.55 13.78 -13.33
C ARG A 40 -4.04 13.49 -13.24
N ILE A 41 -4.84 14.52 -12.96
CA ILE A 41 -6.29 14.46 -12.83
C ILE A 41 -6.91 14.78 -14.20
N GLU A 42 -7.70 13.86 -14.72
CA GLU A 42 -8.57 14.10 -15.88
C GLU A 42 -9.94 14.57 -15.39
N GLU A 43 -10.71 15.29 -16.23
CA GLU A 43 -11.96 15.98 -15.86
C GLU A 43 -13.03 15.09 -15.18
N ASN A 44 -12.92 13.76 -15.30
CA ASN A 44 -13.91 12.80 -14.81
C ASN A 44 -13.55 12.08 -13.50
N TYR A 45 -12.39 12.34 -12.89
CA TYR A 45 -11.97 11.65 -11.67
C TYR A 45 -11.89 12.59 -10.48
N SER A 46 -12.48 12.18 -9.34
CA SER A 46 -12.17 12.84 -8.07
C SER A 46 -10.70 12.58 -7.71
N PRO A 47 -10.01 13.52 -7.04
CA PRO A 47 -8.63 13.30 -6.61
C PRO A 47 -8.44 12.01 -5.79
N ALA A 48 -9.42 11.66 -4.94
CA ALA A 48 -9.39 10.46 -4.12
C ALA A 48 -9.52 9.18 -4.96
N ASP A 49 -10.42 9.16 -5.95
CA ASP A 49 -10.55 8.01 -6.85
C ASP A 49 -9.29 7.86 -7.72
N ARG A 50 -8.70 8.98 -8.15
CA ARG A 50 -7.45 8.97 -8.90
C ARG A 50 -6.27 8.46 -8.07
N LEU A 51 -6.12 8.94 -6.83
CA LEU A 51 -5.07 8.47 -5.92
C LEU A 51 -5.25 6.98 -5.58
N ALA A 52 -6.50 6.53 -5.38
CA ALA A 52 -6.79 5.13 -5.15
C ALA A 52 -6.25 4.27 -6.29
N GLN A 53 -6.63 4.60 -7.53
CA GLN A 53 -6.26 3.85 -8.72
C GLN A 53 -4.73 3.76 -8.93
N VAL A 54 -4.02 4.88 -8.78
CA VAL A 54 -2.59 4.94 -9.14
C VAL A 54 -1.65 4.50 -8.03
N ALA A 55 -2.11 4.47 -6.77
CA ALA A 55 -1.26 4.18 -5.62
C ALA A 55 -1.84 3.08 -4.72
N VAL A 56 -3.01 3.29 -4.12
CA VAL A 56 -3.49 2.38 -3.07
C VAL A 56 -3.99 1.05 -3.65
N GLU A 57 -4.62 1.05 -4.81
CA GLU A 57 -5.01 -0.18 -5.51
C GLU A 57 -3.77 -0.99 -5.91
N ARG A 58 -2.68 -0.34 -6.31
CA ARG A 58 -1.40 -0.99 -6.61
C ARG A 58 -0.77 -1.61 -5.36
N LEU A 59 -0.84 -0.92 -4.23
CA LEU A 59 -0.41 -1.49 -2.94
C LEU A 59 -1.26 -2.72 -2.58
N ASN A 60 -2.58 -2.65 -2.74
CA ASN A 60 -3.47 -3.78 -2.47
C ASN A 60 -3.15 -4.98 -3.37
N GLU A 61 -2.91 -4.76 -4.67
CA GLU A 61 -2.48 -5.79 -5.60
C GLU A 61 -1.15 -6.41 -5.16
N LEU A 62 -0.17 -5.59 -4.79
CA LEU A 62 1.14 -6.04 -4.32
C LEU A 62 1.04 -6.91 -3.06
N VAL A 63 0.27 -6.48 -2.06
CA VAL A 63 0.04 -7.26 -0.83
C VAL A 63 -0.61 -8.61 -1.16
N ARG A 64 -1.63 -8.63 -2.04
CA ARG A 64 -2.27 -9.87 -2.47
C ARG A 64 -1.32 -10.78 -3.23
N THR A 65 -0.47 -10.24 -4.10
CA THR A 65 0.56 -11.02 -4.80
C THR A 65 1.55 -11.63 -3.80
N VAL A 66 2.05 -10.87 -2.82
CA VAL A 66 2.94 -11.43 -1.77
C VAL A 66 2.25 -12.56 -1.01
N LEU A 67 0.97 -12.39 -0.66
CA LEU A 67 0.17 -13.41 0.03
C LEU A 67 0.01 -14.69 -0.80
N LEU A 68 -0.36 -14.56 -2.08
CA LEU A 68 -0.69 -15.70 -2.94
C LEU A 68 0.54 -16.47 -3.43
N PHE A 69 1.67 -15.79 -3.61
CA PHE A 69 2.91 -16.40 -4.10
C PHE A 69 3.92 -16.70 -3.00
N GLU A 70 3.63 -16.32 -1.75
CA GLU A 70 4.53 -16.44 -0.60
C GLU A 70 5.93 -15.85 -0.88
N LEU A 71 5.97 -14.73 -1.62
CA LEU A 71 7.22 -14.14 -2.11
C LEU A 71 7.35 -12.66 -1.68
N PRO A 72 7.78 -12.39 -0.43
CA PRO A 72 7.92 -11.03 0.10
C PRO A 72 8.89 -10.15 -0.70
N SER A 73 9.88 -10.75 -1.36
CA SER A 73 10.85 -10.03 -2.20
C SER A 73 10.21 -9.28 -3.38
N ILE A 74 8.97 -9.62 -3.76
CA ILE A 74 8.22 -8.82 -4.75
C ILE A 74 7.98 -7.41 -4.18
N ALA A 75 7.58 -7.30 -2.91
CA ALA A 75 7.38 -5.99 -2.28
C ALA A 75 8.68 -5.19 -2.22
N ASP A 76 9.80 -5.83 -1.88
CA ASP A 76 11.11 -5.18 -1.78
C ASP A 76 11.51 -4.53 -3.11
N ASN A 77 11.32 -5.26 -4.22
CA ASN A 77 11.66 -4.78 -5.56
C ASN A 77 10.75 -3.63 -6.00
N GLU A 78 9.43 -3.79 -5.83
CA GLU A 78 8.45 -2.77 -6.24
C GLU A 78 8.60 -1.48 -5.43
N LEU A 79 8.81 -1.59 -4.12
CA LEU A 79 9.03 -0.43 -3.25
C LEU A 79 10.39 0.23 -3.52
N SER A 80 11.44 -0.54 -3.82
CA SER A 80 12.72 0.01 -4.26
C SER A 80 12.60 0.79 -5.57
N TRP A 81 11.86 0.27 -6.54
CA TRP A 81 11.59 0.98 -7.80
C TRP A 81 10.78 2.26 -7.55
N ALA A 82 9.72 2.16 -6.75
CA ALA A 82 8.85 3.30 -6.42
C ALA A 82 9.63 4.43 -5.72
N ALA A 83 10.54 4.11 -4.78
CA ALA A 83 11.40 5.09 -4.13
C ALA A 83 12.40 5.78 -5.09
N GLY A 84 12.77 5.13 -6.21
CA GLY A 84 13.62 5.74 -7.24
C GLY A 84 12.90 6.71 -8.19
N VAL A 85 11.57 6.61 -8.28
CA VAL A 85 10.77 7.34 -9.28
C VAL A 85 9.86 8.38 -8.63
N LEU A 86 9.13 8.01 -7.58
CA LEU A 86 8.07 8.83 -6.99
C LEU A 86 8.54 10.16 -6.35
N PRO A 87 9.75 10.28 -5.79
CA PRO A 87 10.25 11.57 -5.28
C PRO A 87 10.29 12.70 -6.31
N ARG A 88 10.46 12.36 -7.60
CA ARG A 88 10.45 13.36 -8.70
C ARG A 88 9.09 14.03 -8.86
N SER A 89 8.03 13.42 -8.36
CA SER A 89 6.66 13.93 -8.35
C SER A 89 6.26 14.50 -6.99
N GLY A 90 7.20 14.70 -6.06
CA GLY A 90 6.92 15.24 -4.72
C GLY A 90 6.41 14.22 -3.70
N VAL A 91 6.44 12.91 -4.01
CA VAL A 91 6.06 11.86 -3.07
C VAL A 91 7.25 11.54 -2.16
N THR A 92 7.05 11.62 -0.85
CA THR A 92 8.12 11.44 0.15
C THR A 92 8.06 10.05 0.78
N TYR A 93 9.13 9.70 1.52
CA TYR A 93 9.13 8.57 2.44
C TYR A 93 7.91 8.57 3.35
N GLN A 94 7.60 9.74 3.95
CA GLN A 94 6.46 9.89 4.85
C GLN A 94 5.13 9.56 4.19
N HIS A 95 4.92 9.95 2.93
CA HIS A 95 3.69 9.62 2.19
C HIS A 95 3.56 8.11 1.97
N GLN A 96 4.63 7.44 1.54
CA GLN A 96 4.61 6.00 1.30
C GLN A 96 4.47 5.19 2.59
N SER A 97 5.26 5.49 3.63
CA SER A 97 5.17 4.81 4.92
C SER A 97 3.79 4.99 5.56
N THR A 98 3.18 6.17 5.40
CA THR A 98 1.83 6.45 5.92
C THR A 98 0.76 5.71 5.13
N MET A 99 0.88 5.64 3.80
CA MET A 99 -0.01 4.84 2.96
C MET A 99 0.02 3.37 3.35
N VAL A 100 1.22 2.79 3.56
CA VAL A 100 1.38 1.40 4.01
C VAL A 100 0.69 1.20 5.38
N ARG A 101 1.03 2.03 6.37
CA ARG A 101 0.42 1.92 7.71
C ARG A 101 -1.09 1.99 7.68
N TRP A 102 -1.64 3.00 6.98
CA TRP A 102 -3.09 3.19 6.93
C TRP A 102 -3.80 2.13 6.11
N PHE A 103 -3.15 1.58 5.08
CA PHE A 103 -3.68 0.42 4.36
C PHE A 103 -3.87 -0.76 5.31
N PHE A 104 -2.85 -1.12 6.10
CA PHE A 104 -2.96 -2.23 7.04
C PHE A 104 -3.87 -1.92 8.23
N GLU A 105 -3.95 -0.67 8.70
CA GLU A 105 -4.96 -0.24 9.67
C GLU A 105 -6.39 -0.46 9.16
N GLU A 106 -6.68 -0.09 7.90
CA GLU A 106 -8.00 -0.32 7.30
C GLU A 106 -8.26 -1.80 7.03
N ALA A 107 -7.25 -2.56 6.59
CA ALA A 107 -7.36 -4.01 6.40
C ALA A 107 -7.70 -4.74 7.71
N ARG A 108 -7.17 -4.29 8.85
CA ARG A 108 -7.49 -4.86 10.16
C ARG A 108 -8.90 -4.53 10.67
N ARG A 109 -9.64 -3.63 10.02
CA ARG A 109 -11.07 -3.40 10.32
C ARG A 109 -11.98 -4.44 9.67
N LEU A 110 -11.43 -5.29 8.80
CA LEU A 110 -12.16 -6.44 8.27
C LEU A 110 -12.38 -7.48 9.39
N ASN A 111 -13.34 -8.36 9.18
CA ASN A 111 -13.61 -9.45 10.12
C ASN A 111 -12.55 -10.56 9.95
N LEU A 112 -11.36 -10.32 10.51
CA LEU A 112 -10.21 -11.21 10.45
C LEU A 112 -10.23 -12.21 11.62
N THR A 113 -9.80 -13.43 11.35
CA THR A 113 -9.40 -14.39 12.38
C THR A 113 -8.11 -13.94 13.07
N PRO A 114 -7.77 -14.46 14.27
CA PRO A 114 -6.51 -14.13 14.93
C PRO A 114 -5.26 -14.40 14.08
N ALA A 115 -5.27 -15.46 13.27
CA ALA A 115 -4.16 -15.78 12.37
C ALA A 115 -4.05 -14.80 11.20
N GLU A 116 -5.17 -14.42 10.58
CA GLU A 116 -5.20 -13.38 9.54
C GLU A 116 -4.75 -12.03 10.11
N LEU A 117 -5.15 -11.70 11.33
CA LEU A 117 -4.75 -10.47 12.03
C LEU A 117 -3.24 -10.43 12.29
N GLU A 118 -2.65 -11.49 12.84
CA GLU A 118 -1.20 -11.55 13.05
C GLU A 118 -0.44 -11.39 11.72
N LEU A 119 -0.89 -12.07 10.67
CA LEU A 119 -0.31 -11.97 9.34
C LEU A 119 -0.36 -10.53 8.79
N THR A 120 -1.42 -9.76 9.06
CA THR A 120 -1.44 -8.34 8.66
C THR A 120 -0.38 -7.50 9.38
N TYR A 121 -0.05 -7.80 10.65
CA TYR A 121 1.02 -7.10 11.36
C TYR A 121 2.41 -7.48 10.86
N GLU A 122 2.62 -8.77 10.55
CA GLU A 122 3.86 -9.26 9.94
C GLU A 122 4.10 -8.58 8.59
N LEU A 123 3.08 -8.55 7.72
CA LEU A 123 3.16 -7.90 6.41
C LEU A 123 3.34 -6.39 6.52
N GLU A 124 2.64 -5.72 7.43
CA GLU A 124 2.84 -4.28 7.66
C GLU A 124 4.29 -3.98 8.00
N ARG A 125 4.87 -4.75 8.93
CA ARG A 125 6.28 -4.58 9.33
C ARG A 125 7.21 -4.80 8.14
N HIS A 126 7.02 -5.88 7.39
CA HIS A 126 7.82 -6.18 6.20
C HIS A 126 7.76 -5.05 5.17
N PHE A 127 6.57 -4.55 4.86
CA PHE A 127 6.40 -3.46 3.89
C PHE A 127 7.01 -2.15 4.39
N LEU A 128 6.93 -1.84 5.68
CA LEU A 128 7.55 -0.64 6.24
C LEU A 128 9.07 -0.73 6.24
N ASP A 129 9.63 -1.89 6.61
CA ASP A 129 11.07 -2.14 6.54
C ASP A 129 11.57 -2.04 5.08
N ALA A 130 10.78 -2.54 4.12
CA ALA A 130 11.10 -2.43 2.69
C ALA A 130 11.07 -0.96 2.19
N VAL A 131 10.08 -0.16 2.61
CA VAL A 131 10.04 1.29 2.31
C VAL A 131 11.26 1.98 2.92
N ASP A 132 11.59 1.70 4.18
CA ASP A 132 12.74 2.29 4.87
C ASP A 132 14.06 1.98 4.15
N GLN A 133 14.29 0.71 3.81
CA GLN A 133 15.49 0.30 3.09
C GLN A 133 15.57 0.91 1.69
N ALA A 134 14.44 1.03 0.99
CA ALA A 134 14.38 1.61 -0.34
C ALA A 134 14.82 3.08 -0.35
N TYR A 135 14.35 3.87 0.62
CA TYR A 135 14.74 5.28 0.74
C TYR A 135 16.17 5.47 1.24
N HIS A 136 16.64 4.65 2.19
CA HIS A 136 18.04 4.68 2.61
C HIS A 136 19.01 4.37 1.46
N LYS A 137 18.70 3.39 0.59
CA LYS A 137 19.51 3.08 -0.59
C LYS A 137 19.47 4.19 -1.64
N SER A 138 18.33 4.84 -1.82
CA SER A 138 18.15 5.94 -2.78
C SER A 138 18.98 7.18 -2.42
N HIS A 139 19.22 7.43 -1.14
CA HIS A 139 20.05 8.56 -0.66
C HIS A 139 21.57 8.32 -0.70
N LEU A 140 22.02 7.12 -1.05
CA LEU A 140 23.44 6.75 -1.15
C LEU A 140 23.98 6.74 -2.59
N ASN A 141 23.12 6.95 -3.60
CA ASN A 141 23.46 7.02 -5.02
C ASN A 141 23.25 8.44 -5.57
#